data_AF-A0A959XW62-F1
#
_entry.id   AF-A0A959XW62-F1
#
_cell.length_a   1.000
_cell.length_b   1.000
_cell.length_c   1.000
_cell.angle_alpha   90.00
_cell.angle_beta   90.00
_cell.angle_gamma   90.00
#
_symmetry.space_group_name_H-M   'P 1'
#
loop_
_entity.id
_entity.type
_entity.pdbx_description
1 polymer ?
#
loop_
_entity_poly.entity_id
_entity_poly.type
_entity_poly.pdbx_seq_one_letter_code
_entity_poly.pdbx_strand_id
1 'polypeptide(L)'
;MSRTERAQEMLAHVAAWKNSGKGRKTYCAEHGLNLHTMAYWCAKVRSTEVPTGFTPVELVAGGGVEVCYPNGVRLVLPADLPMAQVAAYVRLY
;
A
#
# COMPACT_ATOMS: atom_id res chain seq x y z
N MET A 1 -27.68 -9.04 -22.53
CA MET A 1 -26.79 -8.32 -21.60
C MET A 1 -25.73 -7.57 -22.37
N SER A 2 -25.70 -6.25 -22.26
CA SER A 2 -24.69 -5.37 -22.83
C SER A 2 -23.39 -5.41 -22.01
N ARG A 3 -22.30 -4.89 -22.60
CA ARG A 3 -20.97 -4.87 -21.94
C ARG A 3 -20.97 -4.01 -20.67
N THR A 4 -21.79 -2.97 -20.63
CA THR A 4 -21.95 -2.05 -19.50
C THR A 4 -22.69 -2.72 -18.34
N GLU A 5 -23.76 -3.47 -18.61
CA GLU A 5 -24.51 -4.21 -17.58
C GLU A 5 -23.62 -5.21 -16.84
N ARG A 6 -22.79 -5.97 -17.56
CA ARG A 6 -21.85 -6.91 -16.95
C ARG A 6 -20.78 -6.22 -16.09
N ALA A 7 -20.36 -5.02 -16.48
CA ALA A 7 -19.40 -4.25 -15.69
C ALA A 7 -20.03 -3.72 -14.40
N GLN A 8 -21.30 -3.30 -14.46
CA GLN A 8 -22.04 -2.82 -13.29
C GLN A 8 -22.33 -3.96 -12.30
N GLU A 9 -22.71 -5.13 -12.80
CA GLU A 9 -22.89 -6.35 -11.99
C GLU A 9 -21.58 -6.76 -11.30
N MET A 10 -20.46 -6.77 -12.03
CA MET A 10 -19.13 -7.00 -11.47
C MET A 10 -18.82 -6.04 -10.31
N LEU A 11 -19.00 -4.73 -10.54
CA LEU A 11 -18.72 -3.71 -9.53
C LEU A 11 -19.61 -3.88 -8.30
N ALA A 12 -20.91 -4.15 -8.50
CA ALA A 12 -21.86 -4.38 -7.43
C ALA A 12 -21.46 -5.58 -6.55
N HIS A 13 -21.07 -6.71 -7.16
CA HIS A 13 -20.62 -7.87 -6.40
C HIS A 13 -19.32 -7.65 -5.64
N VAL A 14 -18.35 -6.92 -6.21
CA VAL A 14 -17.09 -6.60 -5.52
C VAL A 14 -17.35 -5.67 -4.34
N ALA A 15 -18.22 -4.67 -4.49
CA ALA A 15 -18.60 -3.77 -3.41
C ALA A 15 -19.37 -4.49 -2.29
N ALA A 16 -20.37 -5.31 -2.65
CA ALA A 16 -21.14 -6.11 -1.70
C ALA A 16 -20.25 -7.11 -0.94
N TRP A 17 -19.29 -7.75 -1.62
CA TRP A 17 -18.31 -8.62 -0.97
C TRP A 17 -17.43 -7.82 0.03
N LYS A 18 -16.85 -6.69 -0.39
CA LYS A 18 -16.04 -5.83 0.49
C LYS A 18 -16.83 -5.39 1.74
N ASN A 19 -18.10 -4.99 1.58
CA ASN A 19 -18.96 -4.56 2.67
C ASN A 19 -19.41 -5.71 3.59
N SER A 20 -19.48 -6.94 3.06
CA SER A 20 -19.91 -8.11 3.85
C SER A 20 -18.87 -8.54 4.89
N GLY A 21 -17.59 -8.18 4.72
CA GLY A 21 -16.49 -8.66 5.56
C GLY A 21 -16.21 -10.17 5.46
N LYS A 22 -16.94 -10.91 4.61
CA LYS A 22 -16.81 -12.36 4.46
C LYS A 22 -15.56 -12.74 3.65
N GLY A 23 -15.04 -13.93 3.90
CA GLY A 23 -14.03 -14.54 3.01
C GLY A 23 -14.59 -14.76 1.60
N ARG A 24 -13.74 -14.61 0.57
CA ARG A 24 -14.15 -14.75 -0.85
C ARG A 24 -14.89 -16.06 -1.14
N LYS A 25 -14.40 -17.18 -0.58
CA LYS A 25 -15.00 -18.51 -0.77
C LYS A 25 -16.43 -18.58 -0.24
N THR A 26 -16.68 -18.05 0.95
CA THR A 26 -18.00 -18.04 1.59
C THR A 26 -18.98 -17.19 0.80
N TYR A 27 -18.58 -15.97 0.43
CA TYR A 27 -19.41 -15.09 -0.39
C TYR A 27 -19.73 -15.71 -1.75
N CYS A 28 -18.74 -16.31 -2.42
CA CYS A 28 -18.97 -16.96 -3.71
C CYS A 28 -19.94 -18.14 -3.61
N ALA A 29 -19.87 -18.93 -2.53
CA ALA A 29 -20.77 -20.05 -2.29
C ALA A 29 -22.23 -19.59 -2.06
N GLU A 30 -22.43 -18.53 -1.28
CA GLU A 30 -23.76 -17.97 -0.99
C GLU A 30 -24.43 -17.35 -2.23
N HIS A 31 -23.64 -16.73 -3.11
CA HIS A 31 -24.12 -16.00 -4.28
C HIS A 31 -24.02 -16.78 -5.59
N GLY A 32 -23.63 -18.07 -5.56
CA GLY A 32 -23.50 -18.91 -6.75
C GLY A 32 -22.41 -18.44 -7.73
N LEU A 33 -21.41 -17.72 -7.23
CA LEU A 33 -20.32 -17.18 -8.04
C LEU A 33 -19.12 -18.12 -8.07
N ASN A 34 -18.40 -18.12 -9.19
CA ASN A 34 -17.12 -18.80 -9.29
C ASN A 34 -16.02 -17.96 -8.61
N LEU A 35 -15.20 -18.60 -7.77
CA LEU A 35 -14.09 -17.96 -7.07
C LEU A 35 -13.07 -17.30 -8.02
N HIS A 36 -12.79 -17.93 -9.16
CA HIS A 36 -11.88 -17.40 -10.17
C HIS A 36 -12.45 -16.13 -10.81
N THR A 37 -13.75 -16.11 -11.10
CA THR A 37 -14.46 -14.91 -11.60
C THR A 37 -14.38 -13.77 -10.60
N MET A 38 -14.64 -14.06 -9.32
CA MET A 38 -14.51 -13.06 -8.25
C MET A 38 -13.08 -12.53 -8.11
N ALA A 39 -12.08 -13.40 -8.23
CA ALA A 39 -10.67 -13.00 -8.19
C ALA A 39 -10.31 -12.07 -9.36
N TYR A 40 -10.75 -12.41 -10.57
CA TYR A 40 -10.59 -11.55 -11.76
C TYR A 40 -11.26 -10.19 -11.57
N TRP A 41 -12.50 -10.17 -11.08
CA TRP A 41 -13.24 -8.94 -10.79
C TRP A 41 -12.50 -8.04 -9.79
N CYS A 42 -12.01 -8.61 -8.68
CA CYS A 42 -11.23 -7.87 -7.70
C CYS A 42 -9.96 -7.25 -8.33
N ALA A 43 -9.23 -8.02 -9.14
CA ALA A 43 -8.01 -7.55 -9.80
C ALA A 43 -8.30 -6.42 -10.80
N LYS A 44 -9.39 -6.55 -11.56
CA LYS A 44 -9.81 -5.56 -12.55
C LYS A 44 -10.25 -4.24 -11.92
N VAL A 45 -11.02 -4.31 -10.83
CA VAL A 45 -11.42 -3.13 -10.05
C VAL A 45 -10.18 -2.43 -9.49
N ARG A 46 -9.25 -3.17 -8.87
CA ARG A 46 -8.00 -2.61 -8.36
C ARG A 46 -7.17 -1.93 -9.47
N SER A 47 -7.08 -2.53 -10.64
CA SER A 47 -6.34 -1.95 -11.77
C SER A 47 -7.00 -0.70 -12.36
N THR A 48 -8.28 -0.48 -12.08
CA THR A 48 -9.02 0.73 -12.52
C THR A 48 -8.96 1.81 -11.44
N GLU A 49 -8.96 1.43 -10.16
CA GLU A 49 -8.83 2.33 -9.01
C GLU A 49 -7.40 2.87 -8.85
N VAL A 50 -6.37 2.06 -9.14
CA VAL A 50 -4.97 2.45 -8.99
C VAL A 50 -4.47 3.02 -10.31
N PRO A 51 -4.07 4.30 -10.37
CA PRO A 51 -3.41 4.86 -11.54
C PRO A 51 -2.16 4.04 -11.87
N THR A 52 -2.01 3.61 -13.12
CA THR A 52 -0.78 2.97 -13.57
C THR A 52 0.33 4.01 -13.68
N GLY A 53 1.38 3.89 -12.87
CA GLY A 53 2.52 4.81 -12.90
C GLY A 53 3.19 5.01 -11.53
N PHE A 54 3.92 6.10 -11.39
CA PHE A 54 4.49 6.51 -10.11
C PHE A 54 3.37 6.94 -9.17
N THR A 55 3.32 6.35 -7.97
CA THR A 55 2.44 6.82 -6.89
C THR A 55 3.15 7.96 -6.17
N PRO A 56 2.51 9.13 -5.99
CA PRO A 56 3.10 10.21 -5.21
C PRO A 56 3.34 9.71 -3.78
N VAL A 57 4.59 9.81 -3.33
CA VAL A 57 4.96 9.57 -1.93
C VAL A 57 4.99 10.93 -1.25
N GLU A 58 4.23 11.08 -0.18
CA GLU A 58 4.36 12.27 0.67
C GLU A 58 5.75 12.25 1.31
N LEU A 59 6.62 13.15 0.83
CA LEU A 59 7.90 13.39 1.45
C LEU A 59 7.64 14.21 2.71
N VAL A 60 7.59 13.53 3.85
CA VAL A 60 7.73 14.23 5.13
C VAL A 60 9.18 14.71 5.18
N ALA A 61 9.39 16.01 4.99
CA ALA A 61 10.68 16.64 5.22
C ALA A 61 10.98 16.57 6.73
N GLY A 62 11.49 15.43 7.17
CA GLY A 62 12.04 15.27 8.51
C GLY A 62 13.31 16.10 8.59
N GLY A 63 13.28 17.20 9.34
CA GLY A 63 14.49 17.90 9.73
C GLY A 63 15.31 16.98 10.64
N GLY A 64 16.42 16.45 10.12
CA GLY A 64 17.29 15.55 10.86
C GLY A 64 18.71 15.55 10.29
N VAL A 65 19.63 14.94 11.04
CA VAL A 65 21.02 14.74 10.63
C VAL A 65 21.23 13.25 10.40
N GLU A 66 21.74 12.88 9.21
CA GLU A 66 22.13 11.51 8.91
C GLU A 66 23.66 11.39 8.91
N VAL A 67 24.19 10.42 9.66
CA VAL A 67 25.63 10.08 9.66
C VAL A 67 25.81 8.70 9.02
N CYS A 68 26.52 8.67 7.89
CA CYS A 68 26.77 7.45 7.11
C CYS A 68 28.22 6.98 7.29
N TYR A 69 28.42 5.78 7.85
CA TYR A 69 29.74 5.19 8.03
C TYR A 69 30.12 4.25 6.86
N PRO A 70 31.42 4.09 6.54
CA PRO A 70 31.89 3.24 5.44
C PRO A 70 31.54 1.75 5.58
N ASN A 71 31.30 1.29 6.81
CA ASN A 71 30.89 -0.09 7.10
C ASN A 71 29.38 -0.33 6.83
N GLY A 72 28.65 0.66 6.34
CA GLY A 72 27.23 0.58 6.04
C GLY A 72 26.30 0.93 7.21
N VAL A 73 26.84 1.28 8.38
CA VAL A 73 26.04 1.79 9.50
C VAL A 73 25.54 3.20 9.17
N ARG A 74 24.25 3.45 9.41
CA ARG A 74 23.60 4.76 9.25
C ARG A 74 22.93 5.16 10.54
N LEU A 75 23.24 6.36 11.04
CA LEU A 75 22.59 6.96 12.20
C LEU A 75 21.67 8.07 11.72
N VAL A 76 20.38 7.96 12.07
CA VAL A 76 19.39 9.00 11.84
C VAL A 76 19.15 9.72 13.15
N LEU A 77 19.48 11.01 13.20
CA LEU A 77 19.42 11.85 14.40
C LEU A 77 18.41 12.98 14.19
N PRO A 78 17.72 13.43 15.25
CA PRO A 78 16.83 14.58 15.15
C PRO A 78 17.63 15.87 14.95
N ALA A 79 17.03 16.89 14.31
CA ALA A 79 17.72 18.15 13.99
C ALA A 79 18.04 19.04 15.21
N ASP A 80 17.41 18.79 16.35
CA ASP A 80 17.64 19.52 17.60
C ASP A 80 18.82 18.97 18.42
N LEU A 81 19.46 17.88 17.95
CA LEU A 81 20.58 17.28 18.67
C LEU A 81 21.81 18.21 18.65
N PRO A 82 22.42 18.51 19.81
CA PRO A 82 23.63 19.32 19.85
C PRO A 82 24.77 18.70 19.04
N MET A 83 25.46 19.50 18.23
CA MET A 83 26.58 19.05 17.40
C MET A 83 27.73 18.39 18.20
N ALA A 84 27.90 18.77 19.46
CA ALA A 84 28.86 18.11 20.35
C ALA A 84 28.52 16.63 20.60
N GLN A 85 27.24 16.29 20.66
CA GLN A 85 26.77 14.92 20.83
C GLN A 85 26.86 14.14 19.51
N VAL A 86 26.56 14.78 18.38
CA VAL A 86 26.83 14.20 17.04
C VAL A 86 28.31 13.84 16.89
N ALA A 87 29.22 14.74 17.30
CA ALA A 87 30.66 14.51 17.24
C ALA A 87 31.12 13.34 18.14
N ALA A 88 30.45 13.10 19.26
CA ALA A 88 30.76 11.96 20.12
C ALA A 88 30.47 10.61 19.43
N TYR A 89 29.40 10.52 18.62
CA TYR A 89 29.10 9.32 17.85
C TYR A 89 30.10 9.07 16.72
N VAL A 90 30.65 10.12 16.12
CA VAL A 90 31.68 10.00 15.07
C VAL A 90 33.02 9.54 15.66
N ARG A 91 33.37 9.99 16.88
CA ARG A 91 34.66 9.67 17.54
C ARG A 91 34.76 8.25 18.12
N LEU A 92 33.66 7.50 18.15
CA LEU A 92 33.63 6.11 18.63
C LEU A 92 34.04 5.10 17.56
N TYR A 93 34.44 5.56 16.37
CA TYR A 93 34.92 4.75 15.25
C TYR A 93 36.32 5.19 14.81
#